data_AF-A0A099KIV9-F1
#
_entry.id   AF-A0A099KIV9-F1
#
_cell.length_a   1.000
_cell.length_b   1.000
_cell.length_c   1.000
_cell.angle_alpha   90.00
_cell.angle_beta   90.00
_cell.angle_gamma   90.00
#
_symmetry.space_group_name_H-M   'P 1'
#
loop_
_entity.id
_entity.type
_entity.pdbx_description
1 polymer ?
#
loop_
_entity_poly.entity_id
_entity_poly.type
_entity_poly.pdbx_seq_one_letter_code
_entity_poly.pdbx_strand_id
1 'polypeptide(L)'
;MDVQSDNNESVLVKFFGAEFSFTGIKTIKKFFQYGLVVLAFFIIFQTEISVLFNKYIHPEKHSQKQHLNEYHNDVLLILEAWDSVIDIDDRSKKSVAFIRENIDMNLARYGKLQTNLLSEVNQITWLFHAARLKIIEADITSDRKAIMEAVTLLKKAKDKSNDPVKLTKEDTKFLKRININKLIKRTSLNAYALTFHITKDIIYSGLANNILMDLGGCEELSSSYFYHEKIANAINCTV
;
A
#
# COMPACT_ATOMS: atom_id res chain seq x y z
N MET A 1 8.48 76.65 11.06
CA MET A 1 7.78 76.16 9.85
C MET A 1 8.22 74.73 9.68
N ASP A 2 7.50 73.81 10.32
CA ASP A 2 7.74 72.39 10.19
C ASP A 2 7.06 71.90 8.92
N VAL A 3 7.86 71.47 7.95
CA VAL A 3 7.35 70.79 6.76
C VAL A 3 7.08 69.34 7.17
N GLN A 4 5.84 69.06 7.57
CA GLN A 4 5.32 67.70 7.61
C GLN A 4 5.21 67.17 6.17
N SER A 5 6.18 66.35 5.78
CA SER A 5 6.12 65.52 4.57
C SER A 5 5.13 64.38 4.82
N ASP A 6 3.86 64.62 4.48
CA ASP A 6 2.84 63.58 4.34
C ASP A 6 3.06 62.84 3.02
N ASN A 7 4.01 61.88 3.02
CA ASN A 7 4.19 60.96 1.90
C ASN A 7 3.09 59.88 1.92
N ASN A 8 1.88 60.27 1.52
CA ASN A 8 0.79 59.35 1.16
C ASN A 8 1.00 58.81 -0.27
N GLU A 9 2.15 58.18 -0.51
CA GLU A 9 2.40 57.49 -1.77
C GLU A 9 1.53 56.22 -1.83
N SER A 10 0.65 56.17 -2.83
CA SER A 10 -0.13 54.99 -3.17
C SER A 10 0.71 54.06 -4.06
N VAL A 11 0.85 52.81 -3.66
CA VAL A 11 1.55 51.80 -4.47
C VAL A 11 0.51 50.91 -5.13
N LEU A 12 0.62 50.77 -6.45
CA LEU A 12 -0.18 49.86 -7.26
C LEU A 12 0.56 48.53 -7.37
N VAL A 13 -0.09 47.44 -6.96
CA VAL A 13 0.43 46.08 -7.11
C VAL A 13 -0.49 45.34 -8.07
N LYS A 14 0.10 44.81 -9.16
CA LYS A 14 -0.59 43.93 -10.11
C LYS A 14 -0.33 42.47 -9.75
N PHE A 15 -1.40 41.71 -9.52
CA PHE A 15 -1.33 40.27 -9.32
C PHE A 15 -2.48 39.59 -10.08
N PHE A 16 -2.17 38.60 -10.92
CA PHE A 16 -3.13 37.84 -11.74
C PHE A 16 -4.18 38.69 -12.48
N GLY A 17 -3.76 39.79 -13.11
CA GLY A 17 -4.65 40.63 -13.90
C GLY A 17 -5.58 41.56 -13.11
N ALA A 18 -5.55 41.51 -11.77
CA ALA A 18 -6.22 42.48 -10.91
C ALA A 18 -5.25 43.57 -10.42
N GLU A 19 -5.72 44.82 -10.42
CA GLU A 19 -4.99 45.98 -9.91
C GLU A 19 -5.47 46.30 -8.50
N PHE A 20 -4.54 46.27 -7.53
CA PHE A 20 -4.82 46.66 -6.15
C PHE A 20 -4.03 47.91 -5.81
N SER A 21 -4.72 48.99 -5.41
CA SER A 21 -4.10 50.21 -4.91
C SER A 21 -4.05 50.19 -3.39
N PHE A 22 -2.87 50.42 -2.83
CA PHE A 22 -2.67 50.48 -1.39
C PHE A 22 -2.11 51.86 -1.02
N THR A 23 -2.81 52.57 -0.15
CA THR A 23 -2.36 53.83 0.42
C THR A 23 -1.53 53.58 1.68
N GLY A 24 -0.30 54.10 1.70
CA GLY A 24 0.59 54.07 2.86
C GLY A 24 1.62 52.92 2.84
N ILE A 25 2.89 53.28 2.57
CA ILE A 25 4.04 52.36 2.53
C ILE A 25 4.22 51.56 3.83
N LYS A 26 3.87 52.14 4.99
CA LYS A 26 3.92 51.45 6.29
C LYS A 26 2.90 50.31 6.38
N THR A 27 1.73 50.46 5.79
CA THR A 27 0.66 49.44 5.76
C THR A 27 1.07 48.29 4.87
N ILE A 28 1.65 48.57 3.70
CA ILE A 28 2.18 47.57 2.76
C ILE A 28 3.31 46.78 3.40
N LYS A 29 4.28 47.44 4.05
CA LYS A 29 5.37 46.74 4.76
C LYS A 29 4.84 45.79 5.83
N LYS A 30 3.82 46.21 6.60
CA LYS A 30 3.16 45.34 7.58
C LYS A 30 2.49 44.14 6.91
N PHE A 31 1.71 44.34 5.85
CA PHE A 31 1.08 43.24 5.10
C PHE A 31 2.12 42.27 4.52
N PHE A 32 3.22 42.79 3.99
CA PHE A 32 4.30 41.95 3.44
C PHE A 32 5.02 41.16 4.54
N GLN A 33 5.28 41.77 5.70
CA GLN A 33 5.83 41.07 6.87
C GLN A 33 4.88 39.99 7.39
N TYR A 34 3.59 40.29 7.55
CA TYR A 34 2.60 39.30 7.96
C TYR A 34 2.46 38.18 6.92
N GLY A 35 2.45 38.52 5.63
CA GLY A 35 2.45 37.54 4.55
C GLY A 35 3.67 36.62 4.57
N LEU A 36 4.86 37.16 4.84
CA LEU A 36 6.09 36.38 5.01
C LEU A 36 6.03 35.45 6.21
N VAL A 37 5.46 35.89 7.33
CA VAL A 37 5.27 35.05 8.52
C VAL A 37 4.28 33.93 8.25
N VAL A 38 3.14 34.22 7.59
CA VAL A 38 2.16 33.20 7.20
C VAL A 38 2.75 32.21 6.20
N LEU A 39 3.52 32.69 5.22
CA LEU A 39 4.19 31.84 4.24
C LEU A 39 5.26 30.96 4.91
N ALA A 40 6.08 31.52 5.81
CA ALA A 40 7.06 30.77 6.57
C ALA A 40 6.38 29.71 7.45
N PHE A 41 5.26 30.06 8.09
CA PHE A 41 4.45 29.11 8.85
C PHE A 41 3.89 28.01 7.95
N PHE A 42 3.41 28.34 6.75
CA PHE A 42 2.90 27.37 5.78
C PHE A 42 4.00 26.43 5.27
N ILE A 43 5.22 26.93 5.07
CA ILE A 43 6.38 26.12 4.67
C ILE A 43 6.83 25.20 5.81
N ILE A 44 6.91 25.73 7.05
CA ILE A 44 7.36 24.97 8.22
C ILE A 44 6.35 23.89 8.60
N PHE A 45 5.05 24.20 8.56
CA PHE A 45 3.96 23.28 8.94
C PHE A 45 3.20 22.70 7.75
N GLN A 46 3.85 22.63 6.58
CA GLN A 46 3.22 22.19 5.34
C GLN A 46 2.60 20.80 5.49
N THR A 47 3.26 19.91 6.25
CA THR A 47 2.82 18.54 6.46
C THR A 47 1.57 18.48 7.34
N GLU A 48 1.57 19.16 8.49
CA GLU A 48 0.42 19.24 9.39
C GLU A 48 -0.79 19.91 8.72
N ILE A 49 -0.55 21.00 7.98
CA ILE A 49 -1.60 21.70 7.23
C ILE A 49 -2.18 20.79 6.15
N SER A 50 -1.36 20.01 5.43
CA SER A 50 -1.86 19.08 4.42
C SER A 50 -2.70 17.94 5.01
N VAL A 51 -2.36 17.48 6.22
CA VAL A 51 -3.12 16.44 6.95
C VAL A 51 -4.45 17.01 7.43
N LEU A 52 -4.43 18.19 8.06
CA LEU A 52 -5.64 18.89 8.50
C LEU A 52 -6.55 19.21 7.31
N PHE A 53 -5.99 19.72 6.22
CA PHE A 53 -6.75 20.03 5.01
C PHE A 53 -7.43 18.78 4.45
N ASN A 54 -6.71 17.68 4.28
CA ASN A 54 -7.30 16.42 3.82
C ASN A 54 -8.35 15.88 4.79
N LYS A 55 -8.16 16.04 6.10
CA LYS A 55 -9.13 15.62 7.11
C LYS A 55 -10.46 16.37 7.00
N TYR A 56 -10.44 17.68 6.76
CA TYR A 56 -11.65 18.50 6.70
C TYR A 56 -12.31 18.55 5.31
N ILE A 57 -11.52 18.53 4.23
CA ILE A 57 -12.02 18.63 2.86
C ILE A 57 -12.31 17.25 2.23
N HIS A 58 -11.55 16.22 2.62
CA HIS A 58 -11.69 14.86 2.11
C HIS A 58 -11.75 13.81 3.25
N PRO A 59 -12.73 13.93 4.17
CA PRO A 59 -12.78 13.13 5.40
C PRO A 59 -12.80 11.62 5.14
N GLU A 60 -13.51 11.17 4.10
CA GLU A 60 -13.59 9.75 3.75
C GLU A 60 -12.25 9.19 3.27
N LYS A 61 -11.56 9.90 2.37
CA LYS A 61 -10.22 9.53 1.90
C LYS A 61 -9.21 9.51 3.04
N HIS A 62 -9.30 10.50 3.94
CA HIS A 62 -8.47 10.56 5.12
C HIS A 62 -8.72 9.35 6.04
N SER A 63 -9.99 9.03 6.32
CA SER A 63 -10.38 7.87 7.13
C SER A 63 -9.90 6.55 6.52
N GLN A 64 -10.08 6.33 5.21
CA GLN A 64 -9.57 5.15 4.53
C GLN A 64 -8.05 5.03 4.66
N LYS A 65 -7.31 6.13 4.51
CA LYS A 65 -5.85 6.15 4.63
C LYS A 65 -5.40 5.85 6.06
N GLN A 66 -6.08 6.41 7.05
CA GLN A 66 -5.79 6.18 8.46
C GLN A 66 -5.99 4.70 8.82
N HIS A 67 -7.13 4.11 8.48
CA HIS A 67 -7.40 2.70 8.75
C HIS A 67 -6.43 1.77 8.02
N LEU A 68 -6.07 2.09 6.77
CA LEU A 68 -5.06 1.33 6.03
C LEU A 68 -3.73 1.34 6.81
N ASN A 69 -3.25 2.51 7.22
CA ASN A 69 -1.98 2.63 7.93
C ASN A 69 -2.00 1.95 9.30
N GLU A 70 -3.10 2.07 10.03
CA GLU A 70 -3.27 1.47 11.36
C GLU A 70 -3.12 -0.05 11.33
N TYR A 71 -3.82 -0.72 10.41
CA TYR A 71 -3.81 -2.18 10.34
C TYR A 71 -2.66 -2.75 9.50
N HIS A 72 -2.00 -1.93 8.66
CA HIS A 72 -0.98 -2.44 7.75
C HIS A 72 0.23 -3.02 8.48
N ASN A 73 0.66 -2.42 9.60
CA ASN A 73 1.80 -2.93 10.37
C ASN A 73 1.53 -4.31 10.96
N ASP A 74 0.34 -4.52 11.53
CA ASP A 74 -0.06 -5.82 12.08
C ASP A 74 -0.09 -6.90 11.00
N VAL A 75 -0.57 -6.53 9.81
CA VAL A 75 -0.55 -7.41 8.64
C VAL A 75 0.88 -7.76 8.23
N LEU A 76 1.79 -6.78 8.16
CA LEU A 76 3.18 -7.05 7.81
C LEU A 76 3.82 -8.05 8.78
N LEU A 77 3.57 -7.92 10.08
CA LEU A 77 4.09 -8.86 11.09
C LEU A 77 3.58 -10.29 10.87
N ILE A 78 2.30 -10.46 10.53
CA ILE A 78 1.74 -11.79 10.22
C ILE A 78 2.36 -12.36 8.94
N LEU A 79 2.52 -11.53 7.92
CA LEU A 79 3.11 -11.96 6.65
C LEU A 79 4.58 -12.37 6.81
N GLU A 80 5.36 -11.59 7.53
CA GLU A 80 6.76 -11.91 7.85
C GLU A 80 6.88 -13.16 8.73
N ALA A 81 5.98 -13.32 9.71
CA ALA A 81 5.92 -14.53 10.52
C ALA A 81 5.62 -15.75 9.64
N TRP A 82 4.65 -15.66 8.72
CA TRP A 82 4.32 -16.76 7.81
C TRP A 82 5.50 -17.09 6.90
N ASP A 83 6.14 -16.09 6.31
CA ASP A 83 7.32 -16.29 5.45
C ASP A 83 8.49 -17.00 6.16
N SER A 84 8.54 -16.97 7.49
CA SER A 84 9.57 -17.63 8.32
C SER A 84 9.25 -19.08 8.70
N VAL A 85 8.05 -19.56 8.38
CA VAL A 85 7.54 -20.87 8.80
C VAL A 85 7.70 -21.89 7.68
N ILE A 86 8.25 -23.06 8.02
CA ILE A 86 8.33 -24.20 7.09
C ILE A 86 7.02 -24.98 7.08
N ASP A 87 6.46 -25.24 8.26
CA ASP A 87 5.18 -25.95 8.42
C ASP A 87 4.24 -25.16 9.32
N ILE A 88 3.11 -24.72 8.76
CA ILE A 88 2.08 -23.97 9.48
C ILE A 88 1.33 -24.83 10.50
N ASP A 89 1.45 -26.16 10.44
CA ASP A 89 0.85 -27.09 11.39
C ASP A 89 1.72 -27.35 12.62
N ASP A 90 3.01 -27.01 12.59
CA ASP A 90 3.90 -27.09 13.75
C ASP A 90 3.63 -25.98 14.78
N ARG A 91 2.62 -26.20 15.61
CA ARG A 91 2.20 -25.29 16.69
C ARG A 91 3.25 -25.10 17.80
N SER A 92 4.35 -25.86 17.80
CA SER A 92 5.43 -25.65 18.77
C SER A 92 6.22 -24.38 18.48
N LYS A 93 6.16 -23.86 17.24
CA LYS A 93 6.86 -22.65 16.83
C LYS A 93 6.09 -21.40 17.24
N LYS A 94 6.81 -20.44 17.86
CA LYS A 94 6.24 -19.15 18.26
C LYS A 94 5.61 -18.38 17.09
N SER A 95 6.24 -18.41 15.91
CA SER A 95 5.69 -17.77 14.71
C SER A 95 4.35 -18.38 14.29
N VAL A 96 4.21 -19.71 14.35
CA VAL A 96 2.96 -20.40 14.02
C VAL A 96 1.84 -20.05 15.01
N ALA A 97 2.15 -20.06 16.31
CA ALA A 97 1.20 -19.63 17.34
C ALA A 97 0.74 -18.19 17.11
N PHE A 98 1.69 -17.27 16.89
CA PHE A 98 1.40 -15.86 16.61
C PHE A 98 0.48 -15.67 15.40
N ILE A 99 0.77 -16.35 14.27
CA ILE A 99 -0.08 -16.26 13.06
C ILE A 99 -1.50 -16.73 13.39
N ARG A 100 -1.64 -17.92 13.98
CA ARG A 100 -2.95 -18.53 14.27
C ARG A 100 -3.78 -17.71 15.25
N GLU A 101 -3.16 -17.04 16.21
CA GLU A 101 -3.85 -16.16 17.18
C GLU A 101 -4.32 -14.85 16.56
N ASN A 102 -3.67 -14.35 15.51
CA ASN A 102 -3.89 -12.98 15.00
C ASN A 102 -4.52 -12.92 13.60
N ILE A 103 -4.53 -14.02 12.85
CA ILE A 103 -4.99 -14.03 11.44
C ILE A 103 -6.47 -13.64 11.30
N ASP A 104 -7.36 -14.18 12.12
CA ASP A 104 -8.81 -13.95 12.01
C ASP A 104 -9.18 -12.47 12.22
N MET A 105 -8.57 -11.85 13.24
CA MET A 105 -8.79 -10.43 13.53
C MET A 105 -8.30 -9.55 12.39
N ASN A 106 -7.13 -9.87 11.82
CA ASN A 106 -6.54 -9.10 10.72
C ASN A 106 -7.30 -9.29 9.41
N LEU A 107 -7.80 -10.50 9.11
CA LEU A 107 -8.71 -10.74 8.00
C LEU A 107 -9.99 -9.90 8.12
N ALA A 108 -10.58 -9.83 9.33
CA ALA A 108 -11.79 -9.06 9.57
C ALA A 108 -11.59 -7.55 9.42
N ARG A 109 -10.46 -7.02 9.89
CA ARG A 109 -10.15 -5.58 9.87
C ARG A 109 -9.56 -5.13 8.53
N TYR A 110 -8.47 -5.76 8.09
CA TYR A 110 -7.74 -5.37 6.89
C TYR A 110 -8.42 -5.83 5.60
N GLY A 111 -8.93 -7.07 5.56
CA GLY A 111 -9.54 -7.66 4.38
C GLY A 111 -10.83 -6.98 3.91
N LYS A 112 -11.46 -6.18 4.78
CA LYS A 112 -12.71 -5.46 4.50
C LYS A 112 -12.55 -3.95 4.34
N LEU A 113 -11.30 -3.45 4.32
CA LEU A 113 -11.05 -2.01 4.15
C LEU A 113 -11.54 -1.52 2.79
N GLN A 114 -12.21 -0.37 2.81
CA GLN A 114 -12.47 0.40 1.60
C GLN A 114 -11.20 1.18 1.24
N THR A 115 -10.71 1.02 0.02
CA THR A 115 -9.50 1.69 -0.48
C THR A 115 -9.73 2.47 -1.78
N ASN A 116 -10.97 2.56 -2.25
CA ASN A 116 -11.35 3.13 -3.54
C ASN A 116 -11.02 4.62 -3.70
N LEU A 117 -10.81 5.35 -2.60
CA LEU A 117 -10.43 6.77 -2.63
C LEU A 117 -8.91 6.99 -2.48
N LEU A 118 -8.15 5.92 -2.27
CA LEU A 118 -6.70 5.96 -2.11
C LEU A 118 -6.00 5.91 -3.47
N SER A 119 -4.70 6.24 -3.49
CA SER A 119 -3.87 6.09 -4.68
C SER A 119 -3.87 4.64 -5.18
N GLU A 120 -3.65 4.46 -6.48
CA GLU A 120 -3.58 3.13 -7.09
C GLU A 120 -2.50 2.25 -6.45
N VAL A 121 -1.35 2.82 -6.08
CA VAL A 121 -0.30 2.08 -5.35
C VAL A 121 -0.82 1.53 -4.02
N ASN A 122 -1.60 2.31 -3.25
CA ASN A 122 -2.17 1.84 -1.99
C ASN A 122 -3.21 0.75 -2.21
N GLN A 123 -4.03 0.88 -3.26
CA GLN A 123 -5.00 -0.15 -3.63
C GLN A 123 -4.31 -1.46 -4.05
N ILE A 124 -3.23 -1.38 -4.83
CA ILE A 124 -2.41 -2.53 -5.24
C ILE A 124 -1.78 -3.20 -4.02
N THR A 125 -1.16 -2.42 -3.13
CA THR A 125 -0.56 -2.91 -1.89
C THR A 125 -1.61 -3.61 -1.02
N TRP A 126 -2.78 -3.01 -0.83
CA TRP A 126 -3.88 -3.61 -0.09
C TRP A 126 -4.35 -4.93 -0.72
N LEU A 127 -4.63 -4.94 -2.03
CA LEU A 127 -5.04 -6.17 -2.74
C LEU A 127 -4.01 -7.28 -2.59
N PHE A 128 -2.73 -6.96 -2.73
CA PHE A 128 -1.64 -7.92 -2.62
C PHE A 128 -1.55 -8.52 -1.21
N HIS A 129 -1.55 -7.69 -0.16
CA HIS A 129 -1.44 -8.18 1.21
C HIS A 129 -2.71 -8.89 1.68
N ALA A 130 -3.90 -8.39 1.30
CA ALA A 130 -5.15 -9.08 1.57
C ALA A 130 -5.18 -10.48 0.94
N ALA A 131 -4.65 -10.63 -0.29
CA ALA A 131 -4.52 -11.94 -0.92
C ALA A 131 -3.59 -12.87 -0.13
N ARG A 132 -2.47 -12.36 0.38
CA ARG A 132 -1.55 -13.17 1.19
C ARG A 132 -2.20 -13.63 2.49
N LEU A 133 -2.94 -12.77 3.20
CA LEU A 133 -3.70 -13.18 4.38
C LEU A 133 -4.71 -14.30 4.06
N LYS A 134 -5.36 -14.24 2.90
CA LYS A 134 -6.27 -15.28 2.42
C LYS A 134 -5.59 -16.60 2.07
N ILE A 135 -4.34 -16.55 1.61
CA ILE A 135 -3.53 -17.77 1.42
C ILE A 135 -3.18 -18.38 2.79
N ILE A 136 -2.81 -17.56 3.77
CA ILE A 136 -2.52 -18.02 5.14
C ILE A 136 -3.77 -18.66 5.77
N GLU A 137 -4.95 -18.03 5.62
CA GLU A 137 -6.24 -18.59 6.03
C GLU A 137 -6.43 -20.00 5.47
N ALA A 138 -6.21 -20.17 4.17
CA ALA A 138 -6.35 -21.45 3.50
C ALA A 138 -5.27 -22.47 3.91
N ASP A 139 -4.04 -22.04 4.19
CA ASP A 139 -2.96 -22.92 4.61
C ASP A 139 -3.25 -23.54 5.99
N ILE A 140 -3.89 -22.75 6.86
CA ILE A 140 -4.35 -23.14 8.20
C ILE A 140 -5.61 -24.01 8.16
N THR A 141 -6.58 -23.67 7.31
CA THR A 141 -7.94 -24.24 7.36
C THR A 141 -8.24 -25.23 6.23
N SER A 142 -7.38 -25.29 5.21
CA SER A 142 -7.66 -25.95 3.93
C SER A 142 -8.92 -25.42 3.22
N ASP A 143 -9.37 -24.19 3.50
CA ASP A 143 -10.53 -23.60 2.83
C ASP A 143 -10.20 -23.15 1.40
N ARG A 144 -10.76 -23.86 0.43
CA ARG A 144 -10.64 -23.52 -1.00
C ARG A 144 -11.21 -22.14 -1.32
N LYS A 145 -12.27 -21.68 -0.64
CA LYS A 145 -12.89 -20.37 -0.93
C LYS A 145 -11.94 -19.23 -0.64
N ALA A 146 -11.20 -19.30 0.47
CA ALA A 146 -10.16 -18.34 0.80
C ALA A 146 -9.10 -18.24 -0.32
N ILE A 147 -8.70 -19.37 -0.93
CA ILE A 147 -7.77 -19.32 -2.07
C ILE A 147 -8.38 -18.69 -3.32
N MET A 148 -9.64 -18.99 -3.63
CA MET A 148 -10.32 -18.36 -4.77
C MET A 148 -10.42 -16.84 -4.61
N GLU A 149 -10.68 -16.36 -3.40
CA GLU A 149 -10.62 -14.94 -3.05
C GLU A 149 -9.21 -14.37 -3.24
N ALA A 150 -8.18 -15.07 -2.75
CA ALA A 150 -6.79 -14.66 -2.93
C ALA A 150 -6.40 -14.53 -4.41
N VAL A 151 -6.73 -15.51 -5.25
CA VAL A 151 -6.46 -15.47 -6.70
C VAL A 151 -7.17 -14.28 -7.35
N THR A 152 -8.41 -14.00 -6.95
CA THR A 152 -9.17 -12.84 -7.45
C THR A 152 -8.49 -11.52 -7.08
N LEU A 153 -8.04 -11.39 -5.85
CA LEU A 153 -7.32 -10.20 -5.35
C LEU A 153 -5.98 -10.02 -6.09
N LEU A 154 -5.21 -11.09 -6.27
CA LEU A 154 -3.94 -11.06 -7.02
C LEU A 154 -4.13 -10.66 -8.47
N LYS A 155 -5.19 -11.16 -9.13
CA LYS A 155 -5.52 -10.76 -10.50
C LYS A 155 -5.82 -9.25 -10.57
N LYS A 156 -6.65 -8.73 -9.66
CA LYS A 156 -6.93 -7.29 -9.58
C LYS A 156 -5.67 -6.47 -9.31
N ALA A 157 -4.78 -6.95 -8.43
CA ALA A 157 -3.51 -6.28 -8.13
C ALA A 157 -2.62 -6.23 -9.37
N LYS A 158 -2.53 -7.34 -10.12
CA LYS A 158 -1.77 -7.42 -11.38
C LYS A 158 -2.33 -6.52 -12.46
N ASP A 159 -3.65 -6.48 -12.62
CA ASP A 159 -4.28 -5.65 -13.65
C ASP A 159 -4.04 -4.16 -13.35
N LYS A 160 -4.17 -3.74 -12.09
CA LYS A 160 -3.87 -2.38 -11.66
C LYS A 160 -2.38 -2.02 -11.75
N SER A 161 -1.48 -2.93 -11.38
CA SER A 161 -0.04 -2.68 -11.45
C SER A 161 0.51 -2.55 -12.87
N ASN A 162 -0.25 -3.00 -13.88
CA ASN A 162 0.09 -2.91 -15.29
C ASN A 162 -0.77 -1.90 -16.05
N ASP A 163 -1.56 -1.06 -15.39
CA ASP A 163 -2.35 0.01 -16.01
C ASP A 163 -1.58 1.35 -15.94
N PRO A 164 -0.78 1.69 -16.97
CA PRO A 164 0.05 2.90 -16.94
C PRO A 164 -0.78 4.19 -16.96
N VAL A 165 -2.06 4.14 -17.33
CA VAL A 165 -2.92 5.33 -17.43
C VAL A 165 -3.30 5.83 -16.05
N LYS A 166 -3.43 4.93 -15.07
CA LYS A 166 -3.87 5.27 -13.71
C LYS A 166 -2.74 5.47 -12.71
N LEU A 167 -1.51 5.07 -13.07
CA LEU A 167 -0.34 5.17 -12.22
C LEU A 167 0.40 6.50 -12.44
N THR A 168 0.79 7.14 -11.34
CA THR A 168 1.75 8.27 -11.43
C THR A 168 3.15 7.77 -11.79
N LYS A 169 4.05 8.69 -12.15
CA LYS A 169 5.46 8.35 -12.42
C LYS A 169 6.14 7.80 -11.16
N GLU A 170 5.83 8.39 -10.02
CA GLU A 170 6.31 8.02 -8.70
C GLU A 170 5.83 6.62 -8.32
N ASP A 171 4.53 6.33 -8.52
CA ASP A 171 3.96 4.99 -8.29
C ASP A 171 4.65 3.95 -9.18
N THR A 172 4.79 4.25 -10.46
CA THR A 172 5.46 3.35 -11.42
C THR A 172 6.89 3.06 -11.00
N LYS A 173 7.64 4.08 -10.57
CA LYS A 173 9.02 3.93 -10.09
C LYS A 173 9.07 3.09 -8.81
N PHE A 174 8.16 3.33 -7.88
CA PHE A 174 8.05 2.57 -6.64
C PHE A 174 7.74 1.09 -6.89
N LEU A 175 6.69 0.80 -7.67
CA LEU A 175 6.25 -0.56 -7.99
C LEU A 175 7.33 -1.37 -8.73
N LYS A 176 8.07 -0.72 -9.64
CA LYS A 176 9.23 -1.33 -10.30
C LYS A 176 10.36 -1.62 -9.33
N ARG A 177 10.70 -0.67 -8.45
CA ARG A 177 11.77 -0.84 -7.44
C ARG A 177 11.52 -2.04 -6.53
N ILE A 178 10.27 -2.26 -6.12
CA ILE A 178 9.90 -3.39 -5.25
C ILE A 178 9.60 -4.68 -6.04
N ASN A 179 9.68 -4.65 -7.38
CA ASN A 179 9.34 -5.76 -8.27
C ASN A 179 7.94 -6.36 -7.98
N ILE A 180 6.92 -5.51 -7.83
CA ILE A 180 5.57 -5.94 -7.40
C ILE A 180 5.00 -7.07 -8.28
N ASN A 181 5.25 -7.02 -9.59
CA ASN A 181 4.75 -8.04 -10.52
C ASN A 181 5.40 -9.42 -10.28
N LYS A 182 6.69 -9.46 -9.89
CA LYS A 182 7.37 -10.71 -9.49
C LYS A 182 6.78 -11.22 -8.17
N LEU A 183 6.51 -10.34 -7.21
CA LEU A 183 5.89 -10.69 -5.93
C LEU A 183 4.47 -11.25 -6.09
N ILE A 184 3.62 -10.59 -6.90
CA ILE A 184 2.28 -11.07 -7.23
C ILE A 184 2.37 -12.45 -7.89
N LYS A 185 3.27 -12.63 -8.85
CA LYS A 185 3.47 -13.90 -9.57
C LYS A 185 3.88 -15.04 -8.62
N ARG A 186 4.84 -14.80 -7.73
CA ARG A 186 5.24 -15.75 -6.67
C ARG A 186 4.09 -16.09 -5.73
N THR A 187 3.29 -15.10 -5.36
CA THR A 187 2.13 -15.32 -4.49
C THR A 187 1.02 -16.10 -5.21
N SER A 188 0.87 -15.92 -6.53
CA SER A 188 -0.03 -16.76 -7.34
C SER A 188 0.47 -18.21 -7.42
N LEU A 189 1.78 -18.43 -7.49
CA LEU A 189 2.36 -19.77 -7.41
C LEU A 189 1.96 -20.44 -6.08
N ASN A 190 2.14 -19.75 -4.94
CA ASN A 190 1.71 -20.23 -3.62
C ASN A 190 0.22 -20.62 -3.62
N ALA A 191 -0.65 -19.74 -4.12
CA ALA A 191 -2.09 -19.98 -4.17
C ALA A 191 -2.45 -21.24 -4.99
N TYR A 192 -1.88 -21.40 -6.19
CA TYR A 192 -2.21 -22.55 -7.03
C TYR A 192 -1.62 -23.86 -6.51
N ALA A 193 -0.40 -23.83 -6.01
CA ALA A 193 0.24 -24.98 -5.38
C ALA A 193 -0.57 -25.45 -4.14
N LEU A 194 -0.98 -24.51 -3.28
CA LEU A 194 -1.83 -24.83 -2.13
C LEU A 194 -3.22 -25.31 -2.56
N THR A 195 -3.80 -24.75 -3.61
CA THR A 195 -5.08 -25.25 -4.16
C THR A 195 -4.94 -26.70 -4.60
N PHE A 196 -3.88 -27.04 -5.34
CA PHE A 196 -3.61 -28.41 -5.74
C PHE A 196 -3.39 -29.33 -4.52
N HIS A 197 -2.66 -28.86 -3.52
CA HIS A 197 -2.48 -29.61 -2.27
C HIS A 197 -3.82 -30.01 -1.64
N ILE A 198 -4.78 -29.09 -1.60
CA ILE A 198 -6.12 -29.27 -1.00
C ILE A 198 -7.04 -30.11 -1.90
N THR A 199 -7.12 -29.81 -3.19
CA THR A 199 -8.14 -30.38 -4.10
C THR A 199 -7.67 -31.61 -4.87
N LYS A 200 -6.35 -31.78 -5.02
CA LYS A 200 -5.69 -32.74 -5.92
C LYS A 200 -6.06 -32.57 -7.41
N ASP A 201 -6.62 -31.42 -7.79
CA ASP A 201 -6.98 -31.12 -9.18
C ASP A 201 -5.74 -30.66 -9.98
N ILE A 202 -5.37 -31.46 -10.98
CA ILE A 202 -4.16 -31.30 -11.79
C ILE A 202 -4.11 -29.96 -12.53
N ILE A 203 -5.25 -29.32 -12.78
CA ILE A 203 -5.29 -28.00 -13.43
C ILE A 203 -4.48 -26.99 -12.60
N TYR A 204 -4.61 -27.01 -11.28
CA TYR A 204 -3.89 -26.10 -10.40
C TYR A 204 -2.39 -26.43 -10.31
N SER A 205 -2.03 -27.71 -10.40
CA SER A 205 -0.63 -28.12 -10.55
C SER A 205 -0.03 -27.58 -11.85
N GLY A 206 -0.74 -27.69 -12.97
CA GLY A 206 -0.31 -27.11 -14.26
C GLY A 206 -0.14 -25.59 -14.20
N LEU A 207 -1.10 -24.88 -13.58
CA LEU A 207 -1.00 -23.42 -13.39
C LEU A 207 0.19 -23.04 -12.51
N ALA A 208 0.43 -23.77 -11.41
CA ALA A 208 1.57 -23.56 -10.55
C ALA A 208 2.89 -23.79 -11.31
N ASN A 209 3.03 -24.92 -12.00
CA ASN A 209 4.24 -25.26 -12.75
C ASN A 209 4.56 -24.28 -13.88
N ASN A 210 3.55 -23.78 -14.60
CA ASN A 210 3.76 -22.75 -15.62
C ASN A 210 4.36 -21.48 -14.99
N ILE A 211 3.84 -21.05 -13.84
CA ILE A 211 4.38 -19.89 -13.13
C ILE A 211 5.80 -20.17 -12.62
N LEU A 212 6.06 -21.37 -12.10
CA LEU A 212 7.37 -21.79 -11.61
C LEU A 212 8.42 -21.74 -12.72
N MET A 213 8.12 -22.28 -13.90
CA MET A 213 9.02 -22.24 -15.06
C MET A 213 9.34 -20.80 -15.45
N ASP A 214 8.32 -19.94 -15.53
CA ASP A 214 8.55 -18.53 -15.85
C ASP A 214 9.37 -17.77 -14.79
N LEU A 215 9.36 -18.24 -13.54
CA LEU A 215 10.13 -17.63 -12.45
C LEU A 215 11.58 -18.10 -12.43
N GLY A 216 11.91 -19.21 -13.10
CA GLY A 216 13.26 -19.80 -13.14
C GLY A 216 13.39 -21.17 -12.49
N GLY A 217 12.29 -21.83 -12.11
CA GLY A 217 12.30 -23.17 -11.51
C GLY A 217 12.46 -23.20 -9.99
N CYS A 218 12.70 -24.38 -9.42
CA CYS A 218 12.82 -24.58 -7.96
C CYS A 218 13.98 -23.80 -7.33
N GLU A 219 15.05 -23.50 -8.09
CA GLU A 219 16.21 -22.72 -7.62
C GLU A 219 15.82 -21.30 -7.19
N GLU A 220 14.77 -20.74 -7.77
CA GLU A 220 14.26 -19.42 -7.39
C GLU A 220 13.41 -19.44 -6.11
N LEU A 221 13.03 -20.63 -5.64
CA LEU A 221 12.28 -20.82 -4.39
C LEU A 221 13.21 -20.91 -3.18
N SER A 222 14.38 -21.51 -3.32
CA SER A 222 15.37 -21.66 -2.22
C SER A 222 15.98 -20.33 -1.75
N SER A 223 15.84 -19.26 -2.54
CA SER A 223 16.45 -17.95 -2.26
C SER A 223 15.52 -16.94 -1.58
N SER A 224 14.19 -17.15 -1.56
CA SER A 224 13.27 -16.10 -1.11
C SER A 224 11.82 -16.54 -0.84
N TYR A 225 11.34 -16.34 0.41
CA TYR A 225 9.91 -16.30 0.83
C TYR A 225 9.02 -17.50 0.47
N PHE A 226 9.58 -18.60 -0.05
CA PHE A 226 8.84 -19.75 -0.54
C PHE A 226 9.41 -21.02 0.12
N TYR A 227 9.08 -21.20 1.40
CA TYR A 227 9.68 -22.25 2.24
C TYR A 227 8.65 -23.18 2.90
N HIS A 228 7.38 -23.05 2.52
CA HIS A 228 6.32 -23.88 3.08
C HIS A 228 6.34 -25.29 2.48
N GLU A 229 6.54 -26.30 3.33
CA GLU A 229 6.69 -27.70 2.93
C GLU A 229 5.51 -28.19 2.08
N LYS A 230 4.27 -27.87 2.47
CA LYS A 230 3.07 -28.24 1.71
C LYS A 230 3.09 -27.71 0.28
N ILE A 231 3.56 -26.47 0.11
CA ILE A 231 3.57 -25.76 -1.17
C ILE A 231 4.68 -26.33 -2.06
N ALA A 232 5.89 -26.48 -1.51
CA ALA A 232 7.03 -27.05 -2.22
C ALA A 232 6.75 -28.49 -2.70
N ASN A 233 6.20 -29.32 -1.82
CA ASN A 233 5.80 -30.69 -2.15
C ASN A 233 4.72 -30.72 -3.25
N ALA A 234 3.79 -29.76 -3.27
CA ALA A 234 2.74 -29.69 -4.29
C ALA A 234 3.26 -29.39 -5.71
N ILE A 235 4.44 -28.81 -5.84
CA ILE A 235 5.09 -28.49 -7.12
C ILE A 235 6.38 -29.30 -7.35
N ASN A 236 6.59 -30.37 -6.57
CA ASN A 236 7.76 -31.24 -6.65
C ASN A 236 9.11 -30.50 -6.51
N CYS A 237 9.16 -29.48 -5.66
CA CYS A 237 10.40 -28.84 -5.27
C CYS A 237 10.84 -29.31 -3.88
N THR A 238 12.14 -29.47 -3.68
CA THR A 238 12.73 -29.77 -2.37
C THR A 238 12.86 -28.48 -1.55
N VAL A 239 12.55 -28.56 -0.26
CA VAL A 239 12.71 -27.47 0.73
C VAL A 239 14.11 -27.47 1.33
#